data_AF-A0AAI9TJE3-F1
#
_entry.id   AF-A0AAI9TJE3-F1
#
_cell.length_a   1.000
_cell.length_b   1.000
_cell.length_c   1.000
_cell.angle_alpha   90.00
_cell.angle_beta   90.00
_cell.angle_gamma   90.00
#
_symmetry.space_group_name_H-M   'P 1'
#
loop_
_entity.id
_entity.type
_entity.pdbx_description
1 polymer ?
#
loop_
_entity_poly.entity_id
_entity_poly.type
_entity_poly.pdbx_seq_one_letter_code
_entity_poly.pdbx_strand_id
1 'polypeptide(L)'
;MSKTYVLWGILGTFVMILVLITSLDRIRIATYELFLIAHVVLSVLTLVACFYHTVVFEGNEYWKYLWPSVAIWVIDRFLRIVRLCYCNLHVSSSNRRLVKVSVSRMVYDETADVVRLEVTPGIPSLQPSPGQYYFLYQPFRLTGWESHPFTIGAWSYEIGDCTSLVPKSEGKPIGSLDVSHVPLLAGGASDRDYQGNSESVSPREEELKLKLTFWVRPYDGWTKQLRQQCLSSPDQTSETTILLEGPYGETFPLWSYESVLIIVGGTGIASAVPYIQDHLRRSVEDWDGRLENEKTRVRDMELVWTTKQAAFIQDVSRRELKHALKRADFNASFYATRDSTAFAEDPTDFGVDIQAGRPHLQSLIMSRACDACSAGTSLAILVCGPSTMADEARAATHLAMRQGYHSIKFVEESFTW
;
A
#
# COMPACT_ATOMS: atom_id res chain seq x y z
N MET A 1 -37.30 5.32 -42.35
CA MET A 1 -36.14 5.27 -41.42
C MET A 1 -34.77 5.22 -42.12
N SER A 2 -34.67 5.15 -43.46
CA SER A 2 -33.38 4.90 -44.16
C SER A 2 -32.33 6.02 -44.09
N LYS A 3 -32.64 7.22 -43.57
CA LYS A 3 -31.66 8.30 -43.43
C LYS A 3 -31.07 8.41 -42.03
N THR A 4 -31.76 7.91 -41.01
CA THR A 4 -31.38 8.11 -39.61
C THR A 4 -30.13 7.31 -39.25
N TYR A 5 -30.01 6.05 -39.70
CA TYR A 5 -28.84 5.22 -39.41
C TYR A 5 -27.55 5.78 -40.05
N VAL A 6 -27.65 6.43 -41.22
CA VAL A 6 -26.51 7.08 -41.89
C VAL A 6 -26.00 8.26 -41.06
N LEU A 7 -26.91 9.08 -40.50
CA LEU A 7 -26.53 10.18 -39.60
C LEU A 7 -25.79 9.67 -38.36
N TRP A 8 -26.25 8.55 -37.77
CA TRP A 8 -25.54 7.90 -36.66
C TRP A 8 -24.17 7.36 -37.07
N GLY A 9 -24.01 6.86 -38.30
CA GLY A 9 -22.71 6.45 -38.83
C GLY A 9 -21.73 7.61 -39.02
N ILE A 10 -22.22 8.74 -39.55
CA ILE A 10 -21.42 9.97 -39.68
C ILE A 10 -21.02 10.50 -38.30
N LEU A 11 -21.96 10.56 -37.36
CA LEU A 11 -21.70 10.97 -35.98
C LEU A 11 -20.67 10.05 -35.31
N GLY A 12 -20.84 8.72 -35.43
CA GLY A 12 -19.92 7.73 -34.88
C GLY A 12 -18.50 7.89 -35.43
N THR A 13 -18.38 8.13 -36.74
CA THR A 13 -17.08 8.41 -37.39
C THR A 13 -16.42 9.66 -36.83
N PHE A 14 -17.19 10.75 -36.70
CA PHE A 14 -16.68 12.01 -36.15
C PHE A 14 -16.22 11.85 -34.69
N VAL A 15 -17.03 11.20 -33.85
CA VAL A 15 -16.67 10.93 -32.44
C VAL A 15 -15.43 10.05 -32.35
N MET A 16 -15.27 9.06 -33.22
CA MET A 16 -14.05 8.25 -33.28
C MET A 16 -12.80 9.03 -33.67
N ILE A 17 -12.91 9.95 -34.62
CA ILE A 17 -11.81 10.86 -34.95
C ILE A 17 -11.43 11.72 -33.73
N LEU A 18 -12.42 12.21 -32.97
CA LEU A 18 -12.15 12.96 -31.74
C LEU A 18 -11.47 12.11 -30.66
N VAL A 19 -11.86 10.83 -30.50
CA VAL A 19 -11.17 9.91 -29.59
C VAL A 19 -9.70 9.78 -29.97
N LEU A 20 -9.39 9.62 -31.25
CA LEU A 20 -8.00 9.50 -31.72
C LEU A 20 -7.20 10.78 -31.46
N ILE A 21 -7.77 11.95 -31.76
CA ILE A 21 -7.11 13.24 -31.54
C ILE A 21 -6.85 13.48 -30.05
N THR A 22 -7.86 13.27 -29.20
CA THR A 22 -7.71 13.46 -27.75
C THR A 22 -6.74 12.46 -27.12
N SER A 23 -6.56 11.29 -27.74
CA SER A 23 -5.63 10.24 -27.28
C SER A 23 -4.18 10.41 -27.77
N LEU A 24 -3.86 11.50 -28.49
CA LEU A 24 -2.48 11.80 -28.86
C LEU A 24 -1.62 12.02 -27.61
N ASP A 25 -0.41 11.46 -27.62
CA ASP A 25 0.48 11.43 -26.45
C ASP A 25 0.74 12.81 -25.83
N ARG A 26 0.93 13.83 -26.67
CA ARG A 26 1.12 15.23 -26.24
C ARG A 26 -0.07 15.77 -25.45
N ILE A 27 -1.29 15.45 -25.87
CA ILE A 27 -2.52 15.92 -25.22
C ILE A 27 -2.73 15.13 -23.93
N ARG A 28 -2.62 13.80 -24.01
CA ARG A 28 -2.79 12.89 -22.87
C ARG A 28 -1.85 13.24 -21.70
N ILE A 29 -0.58 13.55 -21.99
CA ILE A 29 0.39 13.90 -20.93
C ILE A 29 0.14 15.31 -20.39
N ALA A 30 -0.25 16.26 -21.25
CA ALA A 30 -0.45 17.65 -20.83
C ALA A 30 -1.72 17.85 -19.99
N THR A 31 -2.79 17.11 -20.27
CA THR A 31 -4.10 17.24 -19.62
C THR A 31 -4.74 15.88 -19.36
N TYR A 32 -4.05 15.02 -18.60
CA TYR A 32 -4.46 13.62 -18.36
C TYR A 32 -5.90 13.48 -17.82
N GLU A 33 -6.29 14.27 -16.83
CA GLU A 33 -7.64 14.21 -16.25
C GLU A 33 -8.73 14.53 -17.28
N LEU A 34 -8.53 15.57 -18.08
CA LEU A 34 -9.46 15.94 -19.15
C LEU A 34 -9.50 14.87 -20.23
N PHE A 35 -8.34 14.33 -20.60
CA PHE A 35 -8.22 13.23 -21.54
C PHE A 35 -9.04 12.01 -21.07
N LEU A 36 -8.88 11.59 -19.81
CA LEU A 36 -9.56 10.41 -19.26
C LEU A 36 -11.09 10.57 -19.34
N ILE A 37 -11.61 11.71 -18.88
CA ILE A 37 -13.05 12.01 -18.92
C ILE A 37 -13.55 12.04 -20.36
N ALA A 38 -12.88 12.78 -21.24
CA ALA A 38 -13.26 12.90 -22.64
C ALA A 38 -13.25 11.54 -23.35
N HIS A 39 -12.23 10.71 -23.11
CA HIS A 39 -12.10 9.40 -23.72
C HIS A 39 -13.25 8.47 -23.32
N VAL A 40 -13.64 8.44 -22.04
CA VAL A 40 -14.77 7.64 -21.56
C VAL A 40 -16.08 8.13 -22.19
N VAL A 41 -16.36 9.43 -22.13
CA VAL A 41 -17.61 10.01 -22.67
C VAL A 41 -17.72 9.76 -24.18
N LEU A 42 -16.65 10.03 -24.93
CA LEU A 42 -16.63 9.82 -26.37
C LEU A 42 -16.74 8.33 -26.73
N SER A 43 -16.14 7.42 -25.95
CA SER A 43 -16.27 5.97 -26.16
C SER A 43 -17.71 5.49 -25.96
N VAL A 44 -18.41 5.99 -24.93
CA VAL A 44 -19.85 5.71 -24.72
C VAL A 44 -20.68 6.23 -25.88
N LEU A 45 -20.42 7.48 -26.33
CA LEU A 45 -21.12 8.05 -27.48
C LEU A 45 -20.88 7.24 -28.77
N THR A 46 -19.67 6.74 -28.99
CA THR A 46 -19.39 5.85 -30.11
C THR A 46 -20.15 4.54 -30.02
N LEU A 47 -20.19 3.89 -28.85
CA LEU A 47 -20.97 2.66 -28.69
C LEU A 47 -22.45 2.90 -28.99
N VAL A 48 -23.03 3.99 -28.46
CA VAL A 48 -24.41 4.39 -28.74
C VAL A 48 -24.62 4.61 -30.25
N ALA A 49 -23.71 5.35 -30.90
CA ALA A 49 -23.77 5.58 -32.33
C ALA A 49 -23.68 4.28 -33.14
N CYS A 50 -22.84 3.32 -32.73
CA CYS A 50 -22.74 2.00 -33.35
C CYS A 50 -24.04 1.19 -33.21
N PHE A 51 -24.67 1.21 -32.04
CA PHE A 51 -25.96 0.55 -31.83
C PHE A 51 -27.02 1.10 -32.79
N TYR A 52 -27.17 2.42 -32.89
CA TYR A 52 -28.16 3.05 -33.76
C TYR A 52 -27.81 2.98 -35.25
N HIS A 53 -26.51 2.98 -35.60
CA HIS A 53 -26.06 2.81 -36.99
C HIS A 53 -26.37 1.40 -37.52
N THR A 54 -26.21 0.38 -36.67
CA THR A 54 -26.40 -1.02 -37.06
C THR A 54 -27.85 -1.50 -37.06
N VAL A 55 -28.81 -0.66 -36.65
CA VAL A 55 -30.27 -0.95 -36.75
C VAL A 55 -30.72 -1.19 -38.21
N VAL A 56 -29.93 -0.78 -39.20
CA VAL A 56 -30.21 -1.04 -40.62
C VAL A 56 -30.23 -2.54 -40.96
N PHE A 57 -29.50 -3.37 -40.21
CA PHE A 57 -29.48 -4.81 -40.42
C PHE A 57 -30.66 -5.46 -39.71
N GLU A 58 -31.48 -6.19 -40.47
CA GLU A 58 -32.67 -6.86 -39.95
C GLU A 58 -32.33 -7.76 -38.75
N GLY A 59 -33.20 -7.78 -37.75
CA GLY A 59 -33.00 -8.62 -36.56
C GLY A 59 -31.88 -8.18 -35.62
N ASN A 60 -31.29 -6.99 -35.78
CA ASN A 60 -30.21 -6.47 -34.93
C ASN A 60 -29.00 -7.40 -34.87
N GLU A 61 -28.67 -8.08 -35.97
CA GLU A 61 -27.63 -9.11 -36.01
C GLU A 61 -26.27 -8.68 -35.46
N TYR A 62 -25.95 -7.39 -35.54
CA TYR A 62 -24.68 -6.83 -35.06
C TYR A 62 -24.64 -6.52 -33.56
N TRP A 63 -25.80 -6.47 -32.88
CA TRP A 63 -25.86 -6.20 -31.44
C TRP A 63 -25.13 -7.27 -30.63
N LYS A 64 -25.06 -8.51 -31.12
CA LYS A 64 -24.31 -9.61 -30.50
C LYS A 64 -22.80 -9.31 -30.37
N TYR A 65 -22.26 -8.41 -31.18
CA TYR A 65 -20.86 -7.96 -31.08
C TYR A 65 -20.69 -6.72 -30.19
N LEU A 66 -21.74 -5.91 -30.02
CA LEU A 66 -21.69 -4.67 -29.22
C LEU A 66 -21.99 -4.91 -27.74
N TRP A 67 -22.95 -5.78 -27.42
CA TRP A 67 -23.33 -6.10 -26.05
C TRP A 67 -22.19 -6.65 -25.18
N PRO A 68 -21.28 -7.52 -25.68
CA PRO A 68 -20.12 -7.95 -24.90
C PRO A 68 -19.25 -6.80 -24.38
N SER A 69 -19.01 -5.76 -25.19
CA SER A 69 -18.24 -4.57 -24.78
C SER A 69 -18.92 -3.82 -23.64
N VAL A 70 -20.25 -3.65 -23.72
CA VAL A 70 -21.05 -3.03 -22.65
C VAL A 70 -21.01 -3.89 -21.39
N ALA A 71 -21.22 -5.20 -21.53
CA ALA A 71 -21.23 -6.14 -20.42
C ALA A 71 -19.89 -6.16 -19.68
N ILE A 72 -18.76 -6.26 -20.40
CA ILE A 72 -17.41 -6.24 -19.81
C ILE A 72 -17.18 -4.94 -19.04
N TRP A 73 -17.52 -3.79 -19.63
CA TRP A 73 -17.34 -2.50 -18.98
C TRP A 73 -18.21 -2.35 -17.72
N VAL A 74 -19.50 -2.72 -17.79
CA VAL A 74 -20.41 -2.65 -16.63
C VAL A 74 -19.99 -3.63 -15.52
N ILE A 75 -19.61 -4.85 -15.87
CA ILE A 75 -19.16 -5.86 -14.90
C ILE A 75 -17.88 -5.39 -14.22
N ASP A 76 -16.90 -4.87 -14.96
CA ASP A 76 -15.67 -4.31 -14.40
C ASP A 76 -15.98 -3.17 -13.41
N ARG A 77 -16.82 -2.20 -13.78
CA ARG A 77 -17.23 -1.10 -12.88
C ARG A 77 -17.99 -1.61 -11.64
N PHE A 78 -18.88 -2.57 -11.82
CA PHE A 78 -19.63 -3.17 -10.72
C PHE A 78 -18.70 -3.88 -9.73
N LEU A 79 -17.75 -4.69 -10.23
CA LEU A 79 -16.79 -5.41 -9.39
C LEU A 79 -15.90 -4.45 -8.57
N ARG A 80 -15.53 -3.30 -9.14
CA ARG A 80 -14.81 -2.25 -8.40
C ARG A 80 -15.64 -1.65 -7.27
N ILE A 81 -16.90 -1.32 -7.53
CA ILE A 81 -17.82 -0.82 -6.49
C ILE A 81 -18.00 -1.86 -5.38
N VAL A 82 -18.18 -3.14 -5.74
CA VAL A 82 -18.28 -4.25 -4.77
C VAL A 82 -17.02 -4.33 -3.91
N ARG A 83 -15.83 -4.23 -4.51
CA ARG A 83 -14.55 -4.26 -3.80
C ARG A 83 -14.37 -3.05 -2.87
N LEU A 84 -14.76 -1.86 -3.33
CA LEU A 84 -14.77 -0.64 -2.51
C LEU A 84 -15.71 -0.81 -1.31
N CYS A 85 -16.92 -1.34 -1.52
CA CYS A 85 -17.84 -1.64 -0.41
C CYS A 85 -17.23 -2.66 0.56
N TYR A 86 -16.64 -3.74 0.04
CA TYR A 86 -16.05 -4.82 0.84
C TYR A 86 -14.92 -4.34 1.78
N CYS A 87 -14.01 -3.51 1.29
CA CYS A 87 -12.88 -3.03 2.09
C CYS A 87 -13.29 -1.97 3.14
N ASN A 88 -14.32 -1.18 2.85
CA ASN A 88 -14.62 0.03 3.62
C ASN A 88 -15.88 -0.07 4.49
N LEU A 89 -16.82 -0.96 4.17
CA LEU A 89 -18.08 -1.06 4.88
C LEU A 89 -18.20 -2.44 5.53
N HIS A 90 -18.34 -2.45 6.85
CA HIS A 90 -18.72 -3.66 7.58
C HIS A 90 -20.01 -3.42 8.37
N VAL A 91 -21.01 -4.25 8.09
CA VAL A 91 -22.29 -4.27 8.79
C VAL A 91 -22.29 -5.48 9.72
N SER A 92 -22.11 -5.25 11.02
CA SER A 92 -22.16 -6.34 11.99
C SER A 92 -23.61 -6.76 12.25
N SER A 93 -23.91 -8.04 12.01
CA SER A 93 -25.25 -8.63 12.21
C SER A 93 -25.67 -8.66 13.69
N SER A 94 -24.70 -8.68 14.60
CA SER A 94 -24.93 -8.82 16.05
C SER A 94 -25.46 -7.53 16.70
N ASN A 95 -25.11 -6.37 16.14
CA ASN A 95 -25.56 -5.06 16.64
C ASN A 95 -26.09 -4.25 15.46
N ARG A 96 -27.39 -4.37 15.18
CA ARG A 96 -28.15 -3.82 14.01
C ARG A 96 -28.05 -2.29 13.77
N ARG A 97 -27.12 -1.57 14.39
CA ARG A 97 -26.96 -0.11 14.30
C ARG A 97 -25.54 0.42 14.10
N LEU A 98 -24.48 -0.40 14.06
CA LEU A 98 -23.12 0.10 13.88
C LEU A 98 -22.54 -0.33 12.52
N VAL A 99 -22.50 0.61 11.57
CA VAL A 99 -21.71 0.47 10.33
C VAL A 99 -20.29 0.91 10.65
N LYS A 100 -19.32 -0.01 10.58
CA LYS A 100 -17.90 0.35 10.66
C LYS A 100 -17.46 0.83 9.28
N VAL A 101 -16.90 2.04 9.23
CA VAL A 101 -16.39 2.70 8.02
C VAL A 101 -14.89 2.85 8.14
N SER A 102 -14.17 2.88 7.01
CA SER A 102 -12.75 3.20 7.02
C SER A 102 -12.49 4.57 7.65
N VAL A 103 -11.52 4.62 8.55
CA VAL A 103 -11.04 5.86 9.17
C VAL A 103 -9.62 6.07 8.72
N SER A 104 -9.27 7.30 8.35
CA SER A 104 -7.90 7.62 7.96
C SER A 104 -7.37 8.86 8.63
N ARG A 105 -6.08 8.82 8.94
CA ARG A 105 -5.32 9.91 9.53
C ARG A 105 -4.07 10.10 8.69
N MET A 106 -3.77 11.34 8.33
CA MET A 106 -2.54 11.66 7.62
C MET A 106 -1.73 12.70 8.37
N VAL A 107 -0.41 12.57 8.25
CA VAL A 107 0.59 13.49 8.81
C VAL A 107 1.58 13.82 7.71
N TYR A 108 1.84 15.11 7.51
CA TYR A 108 2.90 15.54 6.59
C TYR A 108 4.19 15.77 7.38
N ASP A 109 5.29 15.19 6.91
CA ASP A 109 6.63 15.48 7.40
C ASP A 109 7.35 16.34 6.37
N GLU A 110 7.61 17.59 6.74
CA GLU A 110 8.29 18.58 5.89
C GLU A 110 9.75 18.23 5.61
N THR A 111 10.43 17.61 6.59
CA THR A 111 11.84 17.21 6.45
C THR A 111 12.01 15.98 5.58
N ALA A 112 11.09 15.02 5.67
CA ALA A 112 11.04 13.85 4.80
C ALA A 112 10.43 14.14 3.42
N ASP A 113 9.62 15.20 3.29
CA ASP A 113 8.81 15.55 2.11
C ASP A 113 7.87 14.38 1.72
N VAL A 114 7.19 13.82 2.72
CA VAL A 114 6.30 12.66 2.59
C VAL A 114 5.05 12.86 3.45
N VAL A 115 3.89 12.53 2.91
CA VAL A 115 2.64 12.37 3.67
C VAL A 115 2.55 10.91 4.09
N ARG A 116 2.56 10.66 5.41
CA ARG A 116 2.23 9.37 5.99
C ARG A 116 0.72 9.28 6.14
N LEU A 117 0.09 8.39 5.38
CA LEU A 117 -1.34 8.14 5.41
C LEU A 117 -1.63 6.79 6.08
N GLU A 118 -2.31 6.81 7.21
CA GLU A 118 -2.73 5.63 7.95
C GLU A 118 -4.23 5.40 7.72
N VAL A 119 -4.61 4.21 7.25
CA VAL A 119 -6.00 3.83 7.00
C VAL A 119 -6.34 2.58 7.79
N THR A 120 -7.38 2.68 8.62
CA THR A 120 -7.99 1.53 9.31
C THR A 120 -9.17 1.07 8.45
N PRO A 121 -9.12 -0.10 7.79
CA PRO A 121 -10.22 -0.60 6.97
C PRO A 121 -11.46 -0.89 7.82
N GLY A 122 -12.64 -0.84 7.19
CA GLY A 122 -13.90 -1.14 7.88
C GLY A 122 -14.04 -2.62 8.23
N ILE A 123 -13.40 -3.51 7.45
CA ILE A 123 -13.41 -4.95 7.64
C ILE A 123 -12.21 -5.42 8.50
N PRO A 124 -12.44 -6.17 9.59
CA PRO A 124 -11.36 -6.60 10.49
C PRO A 124 -10.55 -7.80 9.96
N SER A 125 -11.09 -8.57 9.01
CA SER A 125 -10.50 -9.81 8.53
C SER A 125 -9.55 -9.65 7.33
N LEU A 126 -9.20 -8.42 6.96
CA LEU A 126 -8.27 -8.17 5.87
C LEU A 126 -6.88 -8.66 6.27
N GLN A 127 -6.26 -9.50 5.44
CA GLN A 127 -4.90 -9.98 5.68
C GLN A 127 -3.96 -9.32 4.66
N PRO A 128 -3.13 -8.35 5.08
CA PRO A 128 -2.16 -7.73 4.19
C PRO A 128 -1.02 -8.71 3.89
N SER A 129 -0.54 -8.67 2.65
CA SER A 129 0.64 -9.39 2.19
C SER A 129 1.60 -8.45 1.44
N PRO A 130 2.90 -8.78 1.36
CA PRO A 130 3.87 -8.02 0.57
C PRO A 130 3.52 -7.95 -0.92
N GLY A 131 3.99 -6.91 -1.60
CA GLY A 131 3.71 -6.68 -3.03
C GLY A 131 2.30 -6.17 -3.33
N GLN A 132 1.46 -5.97 -2.29
CA GLN A 132 0.10 -5.49 -2.48
C GLN A 132 0.00 -3.95 -2.54
N TYR A 133 -0.93 -3.47 -3.36
CA TYR A 133 -1.32 -2.07 -3.46
C TYR A 133 -2.84 -1.91 -3.42
N TYR A 134 -3.30 -0.70 -3.10
CA TYR A 134 -4.71 -0.32 -3.09
C TYR A 134 -4.91 0.93 -3.94
N PHE A 135 -6.08 1.04 -4.58
CA PHE A 135 -6.53 2.34 -5.05
C PHE A 135 -7.19 3.11 -3.89
N LEU A 136 -6.75 4.34 -3.69
CA LEU A 136 -7.25 5.25 -2.67
C LEU A 136 -8.23 6.24 -3.30
N TYR A 137 -9.37 6.45 -2.65
CA TYR A 137 -10.41 7.39 -3.06
C TYR A 137 -10.73 8.38 -1.94
N GLN A 138 -11.04 9.63 -2.29
CA GLN A 138 -11.47 10.65 -1.34
C GLN A 138 -12.89 11.16 -1.69
N PRO A 139 -13.96 10.43 -1.31
CA PRO A 139 -15.29 10.51 -1.92
C PRO A 139 -16.00 11.86 -1.79
N PHE A 140 -15.77 12.61 -0.71
CA PHE A 140 -16.48 13.86 -0.42
C PHE A 140 -15.89 15.08 -1.15
N ARG A 141 -15.39 14.88 -2.38
CA ARG A 141 -14.79 15.89 -3.25
C ARG A 141 -15.34 15.78 -4.66
N LEU A 142 -15.21 16.87 -5.42
CA LEU A 142 -15.50 16.87 -6.86
C LEU A 142 -14.66 15.81 -7.60
N THR A 143 -13.43 15.61 -7.14
CA THR A 143 -12.49 14.60 -7.63
C THR A 143 -12.60 13.26 -6.89
N GLY A 144 -13.66 13.04 -6.09
CA GLY A 144 -13.76 11.85 -5.24
C GLY A 144 -13.93 10.52 -5.98
N TRP A 145 -14.09 10.57 -7.29
CA TRP A 145 -14.13 9.42 -8.20
C TRP A 145 -12.75 9.02 -8.72
N GLU A 146 -11.74 9.88 -8.53
CA GLU A 146 -10.37 9.56 -8.91
C GLU A 146 -9.83 8.44 -8.03
N SER A 147 -9.16 7.49 -8.68
CA SER A 147 -8.58 6.31 -8.05
C SER A 147 -7.06 6.42 -8.10
N HIS A 148 -6.41 6.52 -6.94
CA HIS A 148 -4.96 6.70 -6.89
C HIS A 148 -4.28 5.44 -6.33
N PRO A 149 -3.50 4.69 -7.13
CA PRO A 149 -2.83 3.48 -6.65
C PRO A 149 -1.67 3.82 -5.71
N PHE A 150 -1.61 3.13 -4.56
CA PHE A 150 -0.49 3.19 -3.63
C PHE A 150 -0.20 1.81 -3.05
N THR A 151 1.08 1.44 -3.09
CA THR A 151 1.60 0.25 -2.43
C THR A 151 1.48 0.38 -0.93
N ILE A 152 1.08 -0.70 -0.26
CA ILE A 152 1.09 -0.75 1.21
C ILE A 152 2.54 -0.59 1.65
N GLY A 153 2.84 0.45 2.42
CA GLY A 153 4.19 0.66 2.95
C GLY A 153 4.46 -0.15 4.20
N ALA A 154 3.47 -0.27 5.09
CA ALA A 154 3.56 -1.11 6.28
C ALA A 154 2.17 -1.42 6.81
N TRP A 155 2.06 -2.40 7.70
CA TRP A 155 0.87 -2.61 8.52
C TRP A 155 1.20 -2.83 9.99
N SER A 156 0.24 -2.51 10.86
CA SER A 156 0.30 -2.79 12.29
C SER A 156 -1.07 -3.25 12.81
N TYR A 157 -1.06 -3.90 13.97
CA TYR A 157 -2.27 -4.25 14.70
C TYR A 157 -2.26 -3.47 16.02
N GLU A 158 -3.29 -2.68 16.26
CA GLU A 158 -3.47 -1.91 17.49
C GLU A 158 -4.63 -2.49 18.30
N ILE A 159 -4.46 -2.64 19.61
CA ILE A 159 -5.56 -3.04 20.50
C ILE A 159 -6.52 -1.85 20.59
N GLY A 160 -7.79 -2.06 20.22
CA GLY A 160 -8.77 -0.98 20.22
C GLY A 160 -9.15 -0.54 21.64
N ASP A 161 -8.71 0.64 22.07
CA ASP A 161 -9.24 1.28 23.27
C ASP A 161 -10.72 1.67 23.07
N CYS A 162 -11.58 1.16 23.94
CA CYS A 162 -12.97 1.61 24.05
C CYS A 162 -13.04 2.88 24.89
N THR A 163 -12.69 4.02 24.31
CA THR A 163 -13.00 5.36 24.86
C THR A 163 -13.71 6.22 23.82
N SER A 164 -14.99 5.89 23.66
CA SER A 164 -16.15 6.78 23.52
C SER A 164 -16.02 8.16 22.83
N LEU A 165 -16.80 8.29 21.75
CA LEU A 165 -17.60 9.48 21.46
C LEU A 165 -18.57 9.77 22.65
N VAL A 166 -18.12 10.55 23.63
CA VAL A 166 -18.99 11.24 24.61
C VAL A 166 -18.49 12.69 24.74
N PRO A 167 -19.38 13.71 24.76
CA PRO A 167 -18.96 15.10 24.91
C PRO A 167 -18.28 15.31 26.27
N LYS A 168 -17.14 15.99 26.27
CA LYS A 168 -16.40 16.39 27.48
C LYS A 168 -17.29 17.29 28.35
N SER A 169 -17.69 16.78 29.52
CA SER A 169 -18.10 17.59 30.67
C SER A 169 -16.90 17.76 31.59
N GLU A 170 -16.66 18.99 32.02
CA GLU A 170 -15.56 19.42 32.88
C GLU A 170 -15.58 18.72 34.26
N GLY A 171 -14.38 18.40 34.77
CA GLY A 171 -14.15 17.92 36.15
C GLY A 171 -12.66 17.74 36.44
N LYS A 172 -12.17 18.39 37.50
CA LYS A 172 -10.76 18.55 37.93
C LYS A 172 -10.03 17.23 38.29
N PRO A 173 -8.67 17.21 38.32
CA PRO A 173 -7.86 16.00 38.40
C PRO A 173 -7.56 15.58 39.84
N ILE A 174 -7.51 14.28 40.11
CA ILE A 174 -6.89 13.72 41.32
C ILE A 174 -6.10 12.45 40.96
N GLY A 175 -4.79 12.48 41.27
CA GLY A 175 -4.06 11.37 41.90
C GLY A 175 -3.56 10.23 41.01
N SER A 176 -2.26 10.27 40.71
CA SER A 176 -1.40 9.15 40.32
C SER A 176 -1.55 7.91 41.22
N LEU A 177 -1.52 6.71 40.64
CA LEU A 177 -0.99 5.52 41.31
C LEU A 177 -0.52 4.45 40.31
N ASP A 178 0.81 4.31 40.28
CA ASP A 178 1.60 3.17 39.83
C ASP A 178 1.40 2.01 40.79
N VAL A 179 1.02 0.82 40.30
CA VAL A 179 1.36 -0.44 40.97
C VAL A 179 1.50 -1.56 39.92
N SER A 180 2.72 -1.69 39.42
CA SER A 180 3.30 -2.99 39.12
C SER A 180 3.18 -3.89 40.36
N HIS A 181 2.44 -4.99 40.30
CA HIS A 181 2.63 -6.23 41.08
C HIS A 181 1.51 -7.23 40.75
N VAL A 182 1.83 -8.23 39.92
CA VAL A 182 1.13 -9.52 39.90
C VAL A 182 1.70 -10.37 41.05
N PRO A 183 0.86 -11.13 41.76
CA PRO A 183 1.26 -12.50 42.05
C PRO A 183 0.18 -13.53 41.67
N LEU A 184 0.68 -14.58 41.03
CA LEU A 184 0.10 -15.91 40.91
C LEU A 184 -0.34 -16.47 42.28
N LEU A 185 -1.46 -17.20 42.33
CA LEU A 185 -1.49 -18.65 42.56
C LEU A 185 -2.92 -19.19 42.75
N ALA A 186 -3.07 -20.44 42.32
CA ALA A 186 -4.22 -21.33 42.50
C ALA A 186 -4.35 -21.87 43.94
N GLY A 187 -5.56 -22.30 44.32
CA GLY A 187 -5.82 -23.12 45.52
C GLY A 187 -7.26 -23.01 46.01
N GLY A 188 -8.03 -24.10 45.94
CA GLY A 188 -9.49 -24.12 46.17
C GLY A 188 -9.94 -24.36 47.62
N ALA A 189 -11.24 -24.16 47.85
CA ALA A 189 -12.20 -24.99 48.61
C ALA A 189 -13.39 -24.18 49.18
N SER A 190 -14.59 -24.50 48.67
CA SER A 190 -15.94 -24.61 49.27
C SER A 190 -16.58 -23.52 50.18
N ASP A 191 -17.83 -23.24 49.79
CA ASP A 191 -19.04 -22.88 50.56
C ASP A 191 -19.17 -21.49 51.20
N ARG A 192 -19.99 -20.63 50.57
CA ARG A 192 -21.34 -20.27 51.07
C ARG A 192 -22.09 -19.32 50.14
N ASP A 193 -23.40 -19.54 50.10
CA ASP A 193 -24.42 -18.88 49.30
C ASP A 193 -24.35 -17.35 49.30
N TYR A 194 -24.21 -16.77 48.12
CA TYR A 194 -24.70 -15.44 47.80
C TYR A 194 -25.33 -15.47 46.41
N GLN A 195 -26.66 -15.55 46.40
CA GLN A 195 -27.49 -15.28 45.23
C GLN A 195 -27.46 -13.76 44.97
N GLY A 196 -26.53 -13.33 44.11
CA GLY A 196 -26.47 -11.99 43.56
C GLY A 196 -26.50 -12.09 42.04
N ASN A 197 -27.43 -11.38 41.40
CA ASN A 197 -27.62 -11.34 39.95
C ASN A 197 -26.29 -11.35 39.16
N SER A 198 -25.99 -12.49 38.54
CA SER A 198 -24.98 -12.59 37.50
C SER A 198 -25.55 -11.97 36.23
N GLU A 199 -25.40 -10.66 36.06
CA GLU A 199 -25.22 -10.12 34.72
C GLU A 199 -23.94 -10.75 34.18
N SER A 200 -24.09 -11.68 33.24
CA SER A 200 -22.99 -12.27 32.51
C SER A 200 -22.28 -11.16 31.73
N VAL A 201 -21.25 -10.56 32.33
CA VAL A 201 -20.27 -9.77 31.61
C VAL A 201 -19.53 -10.76 30.70
N SER A 202 -19.96 -10.82 29.45
CA SER A 202 -19.19 -11.49 28.39
C SER A 202 -17.76 -10.94 28.41
N PRO A 203 -16.71 -11.78 28.26
CA PRO A 203 -15.36 -11.26 28.09
C PRO A 203 -15.39 -10.28 26.92
N ARG A 204 -15.05 -9.02 27.16
CA ARG A 204 -14.88 -8.04 26.09
C ARG A 204 -13.67 -8.50 25.30
N GLU A 205 -13.90 -9.15 24.15
CA GLU A 205 -12.84 -9.49 23.21
C GLU A 205 -12.15 -8.19 22.82
N GLU A 206 -10.88 -8.05 23.17
CA GLU A 206 -10.02 -6.95 22.73
C GLU A 206 -9.87 -7.05 21.21
N GLU A 207 -10.65 -6.24 20.48
CA GLU A 207 -10.67 -6.28 19.02
C GLU A 207 -9.39 -5.62 18.48
N LEU A 208 -8.47 -6.44 17.96
CA LEU A 208 -7.28 -5.99 17.24
C LEU A 208 -7.72 -5.25 15.96
N LYS A 209 -7.30 -4.00 15.81
CA LYS A 209 -7.57 -3.17 14.63
C LYS A 209 -6.36 -3.15 13.73
N LEU A 210 -6.55 -3.60 12.49
CA LEU A 210 -5.55 -3.48 11.43
C LEU A 210 -5.41 -2.01 11.01
N LYS A 211 -4.18 -1.54 10.87
CA LYS A 211 -3.84 -0.24 10.30
C LYS A 211 -2.88 -0.43 9.14
N LEU A 212 -3.24 0.12 7.98
CA LEU A 212 -2.41 0.15 6.77
C LEU A 212 -1.75 1.51 6.65
N THR A 213 -0.43 1.54 6.44
CA THR A 213 0.35 2.77 6.26
C THR A 213 0.77 2.91 4.79
N PHE A 214 0.56 4.08 4.22
CA PHE A 214 0.98 4.46 2.87
C PHE A 214 1.91 5.68 2.96
N TRP A 215 3.03 5.65 2.24
CA TRP A 215 3.93 6.79 2.10
C TRP A 215 3.68 7.50 0.78
N VAL A 216 3.05 8.66 0.83
CA VAL A 216 2.63 9.43 -0.33
C VAL A 216 3.56 10.64 -0.50
N ARG A 217 4.38 10.63 -1.55
CA ARG A 217 5.18 11.82 -1.88
C ARG A 217 4.31 12.86 -2.59
N PRO A 218 4.30 14.13 -2.14
CA PRO A 218 3.55 15.18 -2.81
C PRO A 218 4.14 15.52 -4.17
N TYR A 219 3.33 15.42 -5.22
CA TYR A 219 3.65 15.91 -6.57
C TYR A 219 2.64 16.97 -6.97
N ASP A 220 1.84 16.70 -8.01
CA ASP A 220 0.73 17.51 -8.49
C ASP A 220 -0.63 16.85 -8.17
N GLY A 221 -1.71 17.48 -8.63
CA GLY A 221 -3.07 16.98 -8.46
C GLY A 221 -3.43 16.64 -7.01
N TRP A 222 -3.95 15.44 -6.81
CA TRP A 222 -4.47 14.95 -5.53
C TRP A 222 -3.41 14.87 -4.42
N THR A 223 -2.20 14.40 -4.72
CA THR A 223 -1.13 14.25 -3.72
C THR A 223 -0.66 15.60 -3.15
N LYS A 224 -0.60 16.64 -3.99
CA LYS A 224 -0.36 18.04 -3.55
C LYS A 224 -1.45 18.52 -2.60
N GLN A 225 -2.71 18.17 -2.88
CA GLN A 225 -3.83 18.55 -2.03
C GLN A 225 -3.78 17.83 -0.68
N LEU A 226 -3.32 16.58 -0.61
CA LEU A 226 -3.10 15.91 0.69
C LEU A 226 -2.12 16.69 1.56
N ARG A 227 -0.98 17.10 0.98
CA ARG A 227 0.00 17.94 1.67
C ARG A 227 -0.63 19.25 2.17
N GLN A 228 -1.39 19.93 1.33
CA GLN A 228 -2.06 21.19 1.69
C GLN A 228 -3.07 21.01 2.84
N GLN A 229 -3.80 19.89 2.87
CA GLN A 229 -4.71 19.57 3.98
C GLN A 229 -3.96 19.42 5.30
N CYS A 230 -2.86 18.68 5.30
CA CYS A 230 -2.02 18.53 6.48
C CYS A 230 -1.49 19.90 6.93
N LEU A 231 -0.91 20.68 6.02
CA LEU A 231 -0.35 22.02 6.31
C LEU A 231 -1.38 23.05 6.79
N SER A 232 -2.69 22.78 6.61
CA SER A 232 -3.75 23.66 7.12
C SER A 232 -3.96 23.51 8.64
N SER A 233 -3.42 22.46 9.25
CA SER A 233 -3.42 22.22 10.69
C SER A 233 -2.07 22.61 11.32
N PRO A 234 -2.04 23.20 12.53
CA PRO A 234 -0.79 23.47 13.26
C PRO A 234 0.08 22.22 13.43
N ASP A 235 -0.53 21.09 13.73
CA ASP A 235 0.18 19.81 13.94
C ASP A 235 0.57 19.11 12.62
N GLN A 236 0.35 19.75 11.47
CA GLN A 236 0.55 19.17 10.14
C GLN A 236 -0.21 17.85 9.94
N THR A 237 -1.38 17.72 10.57
CA THR A 237 -2.22 16.52 10.50
C THR A 237 -3.59 16.80 9.89
N SER A 238 -4.22 15.76 9.37
CA SER A 238 -5.60 15.85 8.88
C SER A 238 -6.30 14.51 8.99
N GLU A 239 -7.57 14.55 9.37
CA GLU A 239 -8.48 13.41 9.32
C GLU A 239 -9.43 13.62 8.16
N THR A 240 -9.46 12.66 7.25
CA THR A 240 -10.37 12.67 6.10
C THR A 240 -10.85 11.26 5.82
N THR A 241 -11.91 11.11 5.03
CA THR A 241 -12.35 9.79 4.61
C THR A 241 -11.54 9.39 3.39
N ILE A 242 -10.70 8.35 3.55
CA ILE A 242 -10.07 7.64 2.45
C ILE A 242 -10.69 6.25 2.36
N LEU A 243 -11.18 5.91 1.17
CA LEU A 243 -11.70 4.57 0.87
C LEU A 243 -10.62 3.75 0.15
N LEU A 244 -10.52 2.47 0.52
CA LEU A 244 -9.62 1.48 -0.05
C LEU A 244 -10.32 0.62 -1.10
N GLU A 245 -9.72 0.42 -2.27
CA GLU A 245 -10.13 -0.61 -3.22
C GLU A 245 -8.94 -1.55 -3.47
N GLY A 246 -9.08 -2.82 -3.09
CA GLY A 246 -8.02 -3.81 -3.21
C GLY A 246 -8.29 -5.08 -2.38
N PRO A 247 -7.25 -5.85 -2.01
CA PRO A 247 -5.87 -5.69 -2.46
C PRO A 247 -5.71 -5.99 -3.96
N TYR A 248 -4.73 -5.33 -4.58
CA TYR A 248 -4.20 -5.66 -5.90
C TYR A 248 -2.71 -5.98 -5.78
N GLY A 249 -2.13 -6.59 -6.81
CA GLY A 249 -0.73 -7.02 -6.81
C GLY A 249 -0.57 -8.50 -6.43
N GLU A 250 0.64 -9.00 -6.60
CA GLU A 250 1.01 -10.38 -6.32
C GLU A 250 2.21 -10.38 -5.37
N THR A 251 2.25 -11.36 -4.48
CA THR A 251 3.38 -11.53 -3.56
C THR A 251 4.41 -12.44 -4.20
N PHE A 252 5.65 -11.96 -4.30
CA PHE A 252 6.76 -12.81 -4.70
C PHE A 252 7.31 -13.59 -3.48
N PRO A 253 7.51 -14.92 -3.54
CA PRO A 253 7.87 -15.71 -2.37
C PRO A 253 9.34 -15.56 -1.97
N LEU A 254 9.76 -14.39 -1.49
CA LEU A 254 11.14 -14.13 -1.03
C LEU A 254 11.56 -15.10 0.09
N TRP A 255 10.61 -15.54 0.92
CA TRP A 255 10.85 -16.53 1.99
C TRP A 255 11.36 -17.88 1.49
N SER A 256 11.23 -18.18 0.19
CA SER A 256 11.75 -19.41 -0.41
C SER A 256 13.25 -19.37 -0.72
N TYR A 257 13.87 -18.19 -0.64
CA TYR A 257 15.30 -17.97 -0.89
C TYR A 257 16.10 -17.90 0.41
N GLU A 258 17.39 -18.17 0.35
CA GLU A 258 18.28 -18.18 1.52
C GLU A 258 19.04 -16.85 1.68
N SER A 259 19.36 -16.18 0.57
CA SER A 259 19.94 -14.83 0.54
C SER A 259 19.01 -13.89 -0.22
N VAL A 260 18.75 -12.70 0.32
CA VAL A 260 17.84 -11.71 -0.27
C VAL A 260 18.51 -10.35 -0.30
N LEU A 261 18.56 -9.72 -1.46
CA LEU A 261 19.03 -8.34 -1.65
C LEU A 261 17.86 -7.48 -2.13
N ILE A 262 17.50 -6.46 -1.36
CA ILE A 262 16.42 -5.52 -1.66
C ILE A 262 17.03 -4.15 -1.96
N ILE A 263 16.88 -3.66 -3.19
CA ILE A 263 17.42 -2.37 -3.63
C ILE A 263 16.25 -1.43 -3.91
N VAL A 264 16.14 -0.36 -3.12
CA VAL A 264 15.01 0.58 -3.23
C VAL A 264 15.43 2.04 -3.37
N GLY A 265 14.64 2.79 -4.14
CA GLY A 265 14.83 4.20 -4.42
C GLY A 265 13.65 5.06 -4.01
N GLY A 266 13.88 6.13 -3.24
CA GLY A 266 12.85 7.10 -2.84
C GLY A 266 11.72 6.46 -2.02
N THR A 267 10.47 6.66 -2.44
CA THR A 267 9.28 6.01 -1.84
C THR A 267 9.13 4.55 -2.23
N GLY A 268 10.02 3.99 -3.06
CA GLY A 268 10.08 2.55 -3.37
C GLY A 268 10.31 1.67 -2.14
N ILE A 269 10.73 2.24 -1.00
CA ILE A 269 10.76 1.58 0.31
C ILE A 269 9.42 0.94 0.70
N ALA A 270 8.30 1.45 0.15
CA ALA A 270 6.98 0.87 0.30
C ALA A 270 6.88 -0.58 -0.22
N SER A 271 7.71 -0.99 -1.19
CA SER A 271 7.78 -2.40 -1.60
C SER A 271 8.56 -3.27 -0.62
N ALA A 272 9.62 -2.72 0.00
CA ALA A 272 10.58 -3.48 0.80
C ALA A 272 10.10 -3.75 2.23
N VAL A 273 9.57 -2.73 2.91
CA VAL A 273 9.14 -2.86 4.31
C VAL A 273 8.12 -3.99 4.51
N PRO A 274 7.11 -4.18 3.65
CA PRO A 274 6.22 -5.34 3.70
C PRO A 274 6.94 -6.69 3.71
N TYR A 275 7.93 -6.89 2.82
CA TYR A 275 8.70 -8.14 2.80
C TYR A 275 9.55 -8.32 4.04
N ILE A 276 10.08 -7.24 4.60
CA ILE A 276 10.82 -7.27 5.87
C ILE A 276 9.87 -7.66 7.01
N GLN A 277 8.67 -7.06 7.08
CA GLN A 277 7.65 -7.42 8.08
C GLN A 277 7.20 -8.89 7.94
N ASP A 278 7.02 -9.38 6.72
CA ASP A 278 6.67 -10.78 6.45
C ASP A 278 7.80 -11.74 6.86
N HIS A 279 9.06 -11.39 6.57
CA HIS A 279 10.21 -12.16 7.04
C HIS A 279 10.29 -12.21 8.58
N LEU A 280 10.12 -11.07 9.27
CA LEU A 280 10.06 -11.02 10.74
C LEU A 280 8.97 -11.92 11.29
N ARG A 281 7.78 -11.86 10.69
CA ARG A 281 6.62 -12.69 11.07
C ARG A 281 6.91 -14.18 10.91
N ARG A 282 7.50 -14.61 9.80
CA ARG A 282 7.85 -16.02 9.51
C ARG A 282 9.05 -16.55 10.30
N SER A 283 9.85 -15.66 10.88
CA SER A 283 11.04 -15.98 11.66
C SER A 283 10.79 -16.32 13.13
N VAL A 284 9.55 -16.19 13.62
CA VAL A 284 9.20 -16.51 15.02
C VAL A 284 9.29 -18.03 15.26
N GLU A 285 9.82 -18.44 16.42
CA GLU A 285 10.10 -19.86 16.74
C GLU A 285 8.82 -20.70 16.85
N ASP A 286 7.77 -20.18 17.50
CA ASP A 286 6.45 -20.80 17.68
C ASP A 286 5.53 -20.59 16.46
N TRP A 287 6.07 -20.76 15.25
CA TRP A 287 5.29 -20.63 14.02
C TRP A 287 4.24 -21.75 13.93
N ASP A 288 3.00 -21.45 14.34
CA ASP A 288 1.87 -22.38 14.28
C ASP A 288 1.51 -22.61 12.80
N GLY A 289 1.82 -23.81 12.29
CA GLY A 289 1.65 -24.22 10.89
C GLY A 289 0.18 -24.38 10.45
N ARG A 290 -0.75 -23.68 11.08
CA ARG A 290 -2.16 -23.69 10.73
C ARG A 290 -2.44 -22.60 9.68
N LEU A 291 -2.71 -23.09 8.48
CA LEU A 291 -3.05 -22.39 7.23
C LEU A 291 -1.87 -21.68 6.52
N GLU A 292 -1.39 -22.35 5.46
CA GLU A 292 -0.85 -21.78 4.21
C GLU A 292 0.42 -20.92 4.25
N ASN A 293 1.04 -20.66 5.40
CA ASN A 293 2.21 -19.80 5.45
C ASN A 293 3.50 -20.59 5.75
N GLU A 294 4.36 -20.74 4.73
CA GLU A 294 5.67 -21.39 4.80
C GLU A 294 6.64 -20.65 5.75
N LYS A 295 7.48 -21.39 6.47
CA LYS A 295 8.57 -20.81 7.27
C LYS A 295 9.61 -20.18 6.33
N THR A 296 10.21 -19.07 6.75
CA THR A 296 11.26 -18.41 5.97
C THR A 296 12.54 -19.24 5.93
N ARG A 297 13.12 -19.36 4.73
CA ARG A 297 14.46 -19.91 4.48
C ARG A 297 15.55 -18.85 4.49
N VAL A 298 15.17 -17.57 4.47
CA VAL A 298 16.11 -16.44 4.44
C VAL A 298 17.00 -16.46 5.68
N ARG A 299 18.32 -16.44 5.45
CA ARG A 299 19.38 -16.40 6.47
C ARG A 299 20.16 -15.09 6.44
N ASP A 300 20.13 -14.38 5.31
CA ASP A 300 20.81 -13.11 5.08
C ASP A 300 19.91 -12.24 4.20
N MET A 301 19.40 -11.14 4.76
CA MET A 301 18.61 -10.14 4.07
C MET A 301 19.33 -8.78 4.11
N GLU A 302 19.66 -8.23 2.96
CA GLU A 302 20.24 -6.88 2.85
C GLU A 302 19.24 -5.91 2.22
N LEU A 303 18.99 -4.81 2.91
CA LEU A 303 18.30 -3.64 2.37
C LEU A 303 19.32 -2.58 1.93
N VAL A 304 19.27 -2.17 0.67
CA VAL A 304 19.99 -1.00 0.15
C VAL A 304 18.98 0.05 -0.25
N TRP A 305 18.87 1.12 0.54
CA TRP A 305 17.89 2.18 0.31
C TRP A 305 18.56 3.51 0.00
N THR A 306 18.25 4.07 -1.17
CA THR A 306 18.69 5.41 -1.58
C THR A 306 17.51 6.37 -1.64
N THR A 307 17.58 7.50 -0.96
CA THR A 307 16.55 8.56 -1.05
C THR A 307 17.18 9.96 -1.10
N LYS A 308 16.34 10.97 -1.35
CA LYS A 308 16.76 12.37 -1.34
C LYS A 308 16.96 12.89 0.08
N GLN A 309 15.96 12.65 0.95
CA GLN A 309 15.90 13.17 2.31
C GLN A 309 16.35 12.14 3.35
N ALA A 310 17.33 12.50 4.19
CA ALA A 310 17.83 11.62 5.26
C ALA A 310 16.78 11.43 6.38
N ALA A 311 15.96 12.45 6.64
CA ALA A 311 14.88 12.37 7.62
C ALA A 311 13.88 11.23 7.31
N PHE A 312 13.63 10.95 6.03
CA PHE A 312 12.74 9.84 5.66
C PHE A 312 13.34 8.48 6.03
N ILE A 313 14.66 8.30 5.88
CA ILE A 313 15.36 7.09 6.35
C ILE A 313 15.23 6.96 7.86
N GLN A 314 15.45 8.04 8.59
CA GLN A 314 15.40 8.04 10.05
C GLN A 314 13.99 7.69 10.55
N ASP A 315 12.94 8.29 10.00
CA ASP A 315 11.56 8.01 10.42
C ASP A 315 11.20 6.53 10.22
N VAL A 316 11.47 5.98 9.02
CA VAL A 316 11.16 4.58 8.71
C VAL A 316 12.04 3.61 9.50
N SER A 317 13.29 3.97 9.76
CA SER A 317 14.20 3.15 10.57
C SER A 317 13.76 3.07 12.04
N ARG A 318 13.29 4.20 12.59
CA ARG A 318 12.85 4.32 13.99
C ARG A 318 11.52 3.63 14.26
N ARG A 319 10.66 3.56 13.26
CA ARG A 319 9.32 2.95 13.35
C ARG A 319 9.31 1.54 12.80
N GLU A 320 9.28 1.39 11.48
CA GLU A 320 8.99 0.12 10.82
C GLU A 320 10.18 -0.85 10.84
N LEU A 321 11.42 -0.36 10.67
CA LEU A 321 12.60 -1.23 10.63
C LEU A 321 13.25 -1.45 12.00
N LYS A 322 12.74 -0.82 13.06
CA LYS A 322 13.33 -0.87 14.42
C LYS A 322 13.60 -2.29 14.92
N HIS A 323 12.70 -3.22 14.61
CA HIS A 323 12.85 -4.63 15.02
C HIS A 323 13.76 -5.42 14.07
N ALA A 324 13.73 -5.12 12.77
CA ALA A 324 14.59 -5.76 11.78
C ALA A 324 16.07 -5.42 12.01
N LEU A 325 16.37 -4.14 12.24
CA LEU A 325 17.73 -3.63 12.48
C LEU A 325 18.44 -4.24 13.71
N LYS A 326 17.72 -4.94 14.58
CA LYS A 326 18.29 -5.63 15.75
C LYS A 326 18.62 -7.09 15.50
N ARG A 327 18.22 -7.65 14.36
CA ARG A 327 18.44 -9.06 14.04
C ARG A 327 19.79 -9.26 13.38
N ALA A 328 20.34 -10.46 13.57
CA ALA A 328 21.62 -10.86 12.97
C ALA A 328 21.50 -11.26 11.50
N ASP A 329 20.29 -11.57 11.02
CA ASP A 329 20.00 -11.99 9.63
C ASP A 329 19.50 -10.84 8.75
N PHE A 330 19.52 -9.60 9.26
CA PHE A 330 19.08 -8.42 8.52
C PHE A 330 20.10 -7.28 8.60
N ASN A 331 20.59 -6.85 7.45
CA ASN A 331 21.51 -5.72 7.31
C ASN A 331 20.84 -4.62 6.47
N ALA A 332 21.15 -3.36 6.76
CA ALA A 332 20.67 -2.23 5.97
C ALA A 332 21.78 -1.23 5.69
N SER A 333 21.88 -0.78 4.44
CA SER A 333 22.77 0.27 3.97
C SER A 333 21.94 1.43 3.42
N PHE A 334 22.10 2.61 4.03
CA PHE A 334 21.28 3.78 3.72
C PHE A 334 22.09 4.86 3.01
N TYR A 335 21.49 5.47 1.99
CA TYR A 335 22.12 6.47 1.14
C TYR A 335 21.22 7.71 0.96
N ALA A 336 21.75 8.91 1.23
CA ALA A 336 21.06 10.17 1.04
C ALA A 336 21.76 11.06 -0.01
N THR A 337 20.98 11.67 -0.91
CA THR A 337 21.53 12.43 -2.07
C THR A 337 21.42 13.96 -1.96
N ARG A 338 20.60 14.51 -1.05
CA ARG A 338 20.44 15.98 -0.89
C ARG A 338 20.88 16.50 0.46
N ASP A 339 20.72 15.73 1.54
CA ASP A 339 20.95 16.17 2.92
C ASP A 339 22.26 15.62 3.50
N SER A 340 23.39 15.90 2.86
CA SER A 340 24.71 15.51 3.37
C SER A 340 25.38 16.59 4.25
N THR A 341 24.67 17.65 4.62
CA THR A 341 25.18 18.69 5.53
C THR A 341 24.70 18.47 6.95
N ALA A 342 25.58 17.86 7.76
CA ALA A 342 25.68 18.01 9.22
C ALA A 342 24.36 18.04 10.01
N PHE A 343 23.83 16.86 10.32
CA PHE A 343 23.07 16.72 11.56
C PHE A 343 24.09 16.48 12.67
N ALA A 344 24.27 17.50 13.50
CA ALA A 344 24.99 17.40 14.76
C ALA A 344 24.43 16.24 15.58
N GLU A 345 25.31 15.58 16.32
CA GLU A 345 25.01 14.52 17.29
C GLU A 345 23.76 14.85 18.11
N ASP A 346 22.60 14.37 17.68
CA ASP A 346 21.39 14.34 18.49
C ASP A 346 21.48 13.05 19.33
N PRO A 347 21.54 13.11 20.68
CA PRO A 347 21.67 11.94 21.54
C PRO A 347 20.49 10.97 21.46
N THR A 348 19.44 11.32 20.71
CA THR A 348 18.26 10.48 20.46
C THR A 348 18.33 9.72 19.13
N ASP A 349 19.45 9.83 18.40
CA ASP A 349 19.60 9.19 17.10
C ASP A 349 19.72 7.66 17.23
N PHE A 350 19.03 6.94 16.36
CA PHE A 350 19.01 5.48 16.36
C PHE A 350 20.34 4.86 15.86
N GLY A 351 21.41 5.65 15.77
CA GLY A 351 22.75 5.21 15.38
C GLY A 351 22.80 4.61 13.97
N VAL A 352 21.93 5.06 13.07
CA VAL A 352 21.88 4.54 11.70
C VAL A 352 22.88 5.32 10.84
N ASP A 353 23.90 4.65 10.33
CA ASP A 353 24.88 5.25 9.42
C ASP A 353 24.24 5.51 8.05
N ILE A 354 24.22 6.78 7.64
CA ILE A 354 23.65 7.23 6.35
C ILE A 354 24.78 7.78 5.50
N GLN A 355 25.08 7.08 4.41
CA GLN A 355 26.14 7.45 3.47
C GLN A 355 25.65 8.52 2.49
N ALA A 356 26.53 9.47 2.15
CA ALA A 356 26.23 10.47 1.13
C ALA A 356 26.38 9.90 -0.28
N GLY A 357 25.43 10.20 -1.17
CA GLY A 357 25.50 9.86 -2.59
C GLY A 357 24.66 8.64 -2.99
N ARG A 358 25.14 7.88 -3.97
CA ARG A 358 24.46 6.68 -4.50
C ARG A 358 25.39 5.47 -4.39
N PRO A 359 24.88 4.28 -4.07
CA PRO A 359 25.68 3.06 -4.08
C PRO A 359 26.07 2.69 -5.51
N HIS A 360 27.23 2.04 -5.65
CA HIS A 360 27.65 1.43 -6.92
C HIS A 360 27.01 0.04 -7.04
N LEU A 361 25.87 -0.05 -7.72
CA LEU A 361 25.02 -1.25 -7.69
C LEU A 361 25.71 -2.46 -8.32
N GLN A 362 26.55 -2.24 -9.33
CA GLN A 362 27.29 -3.33 -9.97
C GLN A 362 28.20 -4.06 -9.00
N SER A 363 28.99 -3.34 -8.18
CA SER A 363 29.89 -3.99 -7.21
C SER A 363 29.12 -4.63 -6.08
N LEU A 364 28.04 -4.00 -5.62
CA LEU A 364 27.17 -4.53 -4.57
C LEU A 364 26.54 -5.87 -4.99
N ILE A 365 25.91 -5.91 -6.17
CA ILE A 365 25.28 -7.12 -6.70
C ILE A 365 26.32 -8.20 -6.99
N MET A 366 27.50 -7.83 -7.51
CA MET A 366 28.62 -8.76 -7.69
C MET A 366 29.06 -9.41 -6.38
N SER A 367 29.25 -8.59 -5.34
CA SER A 367 29.67 -9.08 -4.02
C SER A 367 28.64 -10.05 -3.47
N ARG A 368 27.35 -9.67 -3.46
CA ARG A 368 26.28 -10.52 -2.94
C ARG A 368 26.08 -11.79 -3.76
N ALA A 369 26.26 -11.74 -5.08
CA ALA A 369 26.25 -12.92 -5.93
C ALA A 369 27.41 -13.88 -5.61
N CYS A 370 28.62 -13.34 -5.37
CA CYS A 370 29.79 -14.11 -4.97
C CYS A 370 29.59 -14.78 -3.60
N ASP A 371 29.06 -14.04 -2.62
CA ASP A 371 28.81 -14.54 -1.26
C ASP A 371 27.78 -15.67 -1.27
N ALA A 372 26.66 -15.47 -1.97
CA ALA A 372 25.63 -16.50 -2.11
C ALA A 372 26.16 -17.75 -2.84
N CYS A 373 26.94 -17.57 -3.91
CA CYS A 373 27.55 -18.68 -4.63
C CYS A 373 28.54 -19.46 -3.77
N SER A 374 29.36 -18.76 -2.98
CA SER A 374 30.35 -19.38 -2.09
C SER A 374 29.68 -20.15 -0.95
N ALA A 375 28.54 -19.65 -0.46
CA ALA A 375 27.73 -20.32 0.54
C ALA A 375 26.82 -21.43 -0.03
N GLY A 376 26.74 -21.57 -1.36
CA GLY A 376 25.84 -22.52 -2.03
C GLY A 376 24.35 -22.18 -1.87
N THR A 377 24.02 -20.93 -1.59
CA THR A 377 22.66 -20.45 -1.32
C THR A 377 21.99 -19.89 -2.59
N SER A 378 20.66 -19.83 -2.58
CA SER A 378 19.90 -19.15 -3.64
C SER A 378 19.72 -17.67 -3.30
N LEU A 379 20.00 -16.78 -4.26
CA LEU A 379 19.89 -15.32 -4.13
C LEU A 379 18.65 -14.78 -4.86
N ALA A 380 17.80 -14.04 -4.16
CA ALA A 380 16.77 -13.19 -4.77
C ALA A 380 17.18 -11.72 -4.69
N ILE A 381 17.06 -11.00 -5.80
CA ILE A 381 17.31 -9.56 -5.90
C ILE A 381 15.98 -8.87 -6.24
N LEU A 382 15.44 -8.12 -5.29
CA LEU A 382 14.23 -7.31 -5.46
C LEU A 382 14.64 -5.84 -5.69
N VAL A 383 14.12 -5.22 -6.75
CA VAL A 383 14.42 -3.82 -7.07
C VAL A 383 13.14 -3.00 -7.23
N CYS A 384 13.05 -1.85 -6.56
CA CYS A 384 11.97 -0.89 -6.74
C CYS A 384 12.48 0.56 -6.65
N GLY A 385 12.46 1.30 -7.75
CA GLY A 385 12.97 2.67 -7.77
C GLY A 385 12.90 3.30 -9.16
N PRO A 386 13.62 4.43 -9.37
CA PRO A 386 13.70 5.07 -10.68
C PRO A 386 14.18 4.13 -11.77
N SER A 387 13.72 4.30 -13.00
CA SER A 387 14.05 3.43 -14.14
C SER A 387 15.57 3.24 -14.33
N THR A 388 16.36 4.31 -14.17
CA THR A 388 17.82 4.24 -14.27
C THR A 388 18.46 3.32 -13.23
N MET A 389 17.94 3.31 -12.00
CA MET A 389 18.40 2.40 -10.93
C MET A 389 18.00 0.95 -11.25
N ALA A 390 16.77 0.74 -11.71
CA ALA A 390 16.28 -0.59 -12.09
C ALA A 390 17.10 -1.17 -13.27
N ASP A 391 17.40 -0.34 -14.28
CA ASP A 391 18.21 -0.72 -15.43
C ASP A 391 19.66 -1.07 -15.04
N GLU A 392 20.27 -0.27 -14.16
CA GLU A 392 21.61 -0.55 -13.64
C GLU A 392 21.65 -1.86 -12.84
N ALA A 393 20.68 -2.09 -11.95
CA ALA A 393 20.58 -3.32 -11.18
C ALA A 393 20.33 -4.55 -12.08
N ARG A 394 19.50 -4.41 -13.11
CA ARG A 394 19.22 -5.48 -14.10
C ARG A 394 20.48 -5.82 -14.90
N ALA A 395 21.21 -4.82 -15.36
CA ALA A 395 22.46 -4.99 -16.09
C ALA A 395 23.54 -5.66 -15.22
N ALA A 396 23.68 -5.23 -13.97
CA ALA A 396 24.59 -5.83 -13.00
C ALA A 396 24.24 -7.29 -12.68
N THR A 397 22.96 -7.60 -12.50
CA THR A 397 22.49 -8.97 -12.26
C THR A 397 22.77 -9.87 -13.46
N HIS A 398 22.51 -9.38 -14.67
CA HIS A 398 22.84 -10.11 -15.89
C HIS A 398 24.34 -10.35 -16.03
N LEU A 399 25.18 -9.37 -15.69
CA LEU A 399 26.63 -9.55 -15.64
C LEU A 399 27.04 -10.63 -14.64
N ALA A 400 26.43 -10.66 -13.46
CA ALA A 400 26.67 -11.70 -12.45
C ALA A 400 26.33 -13.10 -12.97
N MET A 401 25.17 -13.26 -13.61
CA MET A 401 24.79 -14.53 -14.23
C MET A 401 25.77 -14.96 -15.32
N ARG A 402 26.27 -14.02 -16.14
CA ARG A 402 27.29 -14.30 -17.16
C ARG A 402 28.64 -14.74 -16.60
N GLN A 403 28.98 -14.36 -15.37
CA GLN A 403 30.22 -14.74 -14.71
C GLN A 403 30.15 -16.10 -13.99
N GLY A 404 29.01 -16.80 -14.05
CA GLY A 404 28.84 -18.15 -13.49
C GLY A 404 27.98 -18.24 -12.24
N TYR A 405 27.42 -17.13 -11.77
CA TYR A 405 26.51 -17.14 -10.62
C TYR A 405 25.10 -17.53 -11.06
N HIS A 406 24.77 -18.83 -10.98
CA HIS A 406 23.57 -19.39 -11.62
C HIS A 406 22.29 -19.36 -10.75
N SER A 407 22.41 -19.27 -9.43
CA SER A 407 21.28 -19.33 -8.48
C SER A 407 20.71 -17.95 -8.12
N ILE A 408 20.59 -17.05 -9.10
CA ILE A 408 20.10 -15.68 -8.92
C ILE A 408 18.72 -15.51 -9.55
N LYS A 409 17.76 -14.96 -8.79
CA LYS A 409 16.46 -14.51 -9.30
C LYS A 409 16.35 -13.00 -9.19
N PHE A 410 16.16 -12.33 -10.31
CA PHE A 410 15.84 -10.90 -10.37
C PHE A 410 14.32 -10.69 -10.36
N VAL A 411 13.86 -9.76 -9.52
CA VAL A 411 12.47 -9.32 -9.41
C VAL A 411 12.45 -7.81 -9.41
N GLU A 412 11.63 -7.22 -10.26
CA GLU A 412 11.47 -5.78 -10.35
C GLU A 412 10.02 -5.42 -10.02
N GLU A 413 9.85 -4.67 -8.94
CA GLU A 413 8.59 -4.03 -8.62
C GLU A 413 8.63 -2.61 -9.17
N SER A 414 7.98 -2.41 -10.31
CA SER A 414 7.82 -1.09 -10.91
C SER A 414 6.37 -0.64 -10.77
N PHE A 415 6.21 0.58 -10.27
CA PHE A 415 4.93 1.24 -10.11
C PHE A 415 4.96 2.46 -11.03
N THR A 416 4.39 2.33 -12.24
CA THR A 416 4.50 3.32 -13.32
C THR A 416 3.35 4.33 -13.33
N TRP A 417 2.64 4.49 -12.21
CA TRP A 417 1.46 5.35 -12.14
C TRP A 417 1.78 6.81 -11.88
#